data_AF-A0A1F7H0J9-F1
#
_entry.id   AF-A0A1F7H0J9-F1
#
_cell.length_a   1.000
_cell.length_b   1.000
_cell.length_c   1.000
_cell.angle_alpha   90.00
_cell.angle_beta   90.00
_cell.angle_gamma   90.00
#
_symmetry.space_group_name_H-M   'P 1'
#
loop_
_entity.id
_entity.type
_entity.pdbx_description
1 polymer ?
#
loop_
_entity_poly.entity_id
_entity_poly.type
_entity_poly.pdbx_seq_one_letter_code
_entity_poly.pdbx_strand_id
1 'polypeptide(L)'
;MKNLLSEKVSLPLIVLIFLVIFPIFAFYLGFKFSPNDSLTPSPPIIPSIEPLPTEPIYPTVWERDCRPRGSCAQDETSCLEGTVCSGMPAYRCYPPGCPMPICLSSDVTVGTPDGEKTIHEITLGSLVWSLDSKGQKIVAPVIRVVKTPVSPSHKVVHIILQDGRQVSASPGHPTIDGRTIDLLKVGDALDGSKVVKKEIIAYKDQFTFDLLPESDTGFYFTNGIPLKSSLK
;
A
#
# COMPACT_ATOMS: atom_id res chain seq x y z
N MET A 1 -27.94 44.88 22.77
CA MET A 1 -27.70 45.77 21.61
C MET A 1 -27.31 44.90 20.43
N LYS A 2 -28.12 44.93 19.36
CA LYS A 2 -27.94 44.11 18.15
C LYS A 2 -26.93 44.81 17.24
N ASN A 3 -25.80 44.19 16.93
CA ASN A 3 -24.94 44.62 15.82
C ASN A 3 -25.20 43.73 14.61
N LEU A 4 -25.92 44.33 13.68
CA LEU A 4 -26.10 43.94 12.29
C LEU A 4 -24.75 44.06 11.56
N LEU A 5 -24.43 43.07 10.72
CA LEU A 5 -24.06 43.22 9.31
C LEU A 5 -23.60 41.85 8.78
N SER A 6 -24.58 41.05 8.39
CA SER A 6 -24.40 39.96 7.43
C SER A 6 -24.59 40.58 6.05
N GLU A 7 -23.51 40.95 5.36
CA GLU A 7 -23.58 41.27 3.93
C GLU A 7 -23.56 39.96 3.15
N LYS A 8 -24.75 39.46 2.83
CA LYS A 8 -24.92 38.50 1.74
C LYS A 8 -24.59 39.22 0.43
N VAL A 9 -23.38 39.04 -0.09
CA VAL A 9 -23.07 39.38 -1.48
C VAL A 9 -23.96 38.51 -2.36
N SER A 10 -25.02 39.11 -2.88
CA SER A 10 -26.00 38.46 -3.73
C SER A 10 -25.35 38.15 -5.07
N LEU A 11 -25.40 36.88 -5.51
CA LEU A 11 -24.95 36.36 -6.80
C LEU A 11 -25.20 37.30 -8.02
N PRO A 12 -26.32 38.05 -8.15
CA PRO A 12 -26.52 39.04 -9.21
C PRO A 12 -25.51 40.20 -9.23
N LEU A 13 -24.90 40.58 -8.10
CA LEU A 13 -23.94 41.69 -8.04
C LEU A 13 -22.58 41.32 -8.68
N ILE A 14 -22.17 40.06 -8.56
CA ILE A 14 -20.95 39.52 -9.20
C ILE A 14 -21.14 39.44 -10.72
N VAL A 15 -22.32 39.04 -11.18
CA VAL A 15 -22.66 38.96 -12.60
C VAL A 15 -22.65 40.35 -13.26
N LEU A 16 -23.09 41.39 -12.55
CA LEU A 16 -23.07 42.76 -13.06
C LEU A 16 -21.64 43.30 -13.27
N ILE A 17 -20.70 42.93 -12.37
CA ILE A 17 -19.29 43.32 -12.49
C ILE A 17 -18.65 42.70 -13.74
N PHE A 18 -18.90 41.42 -14.02
CA PHE A 18 -18.31 40.74 -15.18
C PHE A 18 -18.93 41.15 -16.53
N LEU A 19 -20.25 41.39 -16.58
CA LEU A 19 -20.92 41.69 -17.84
C LEU A 19 -20.83 43.16 -18.26
N VAL A 20 -20.63 44.09 -17.30
CA VAL A 20 -20.68 45.54 -17.59
C VAL A 20 -19.32 46.22 -17.41
N ILE A 21 -18.57 45.88 -16.35
CA ILE A 21 -17.33 46.61 -16.02
C ILE A 21 -16.13 46.09 -16.82
N PHE A 22 -16.04 44.77 -17.00
CA PHE A 22 -14.96 44.14 -17.76
C PHE A 22 -14.83 44.60 -19.23
N PRO A 23 -15.91 44.72 -20.02
CA PRO A 23 -15.79 45.19 -21.41
C PRO A 23 -15.38 46.67 -21.51
N ILE A 24 -15.75 47.51 -20.54
CA ILE A 24 -15.31 48.92 -20.48
C ILE A 24 -13.80 49.00 -20.18
N PHE A 25 -13.31 48.14 -19.29
CA PHE A 25 -11.90 48.07 -18.94
C PHE A 25 -11.02 47.55 -20.09
N ALA A 26 -11.51 46.55 -20.84
CA ALA A 26 -10.83 46.03 -22.03
C ALA A 26 -10.68 47.08 -23.15
N PHE A 27 -11.62 48.03 -23.24
CA PHE A 27 -11.58 49.11 -24.23
C PHE A 27 -10.52 50.18 -23.89
N TYR A 28 -10.33 50.49 -22.60
CA TYR A 28 -9.31 51.45 -22.16
C TYR A 28 -7.86 50.92 -22.28
N LEU A 29 -7.67 49.60 -22.28
CA LEU A 29 -6.36 48.95 -22.46
C LEU A 29 -5.96 48.72 -23.92
N GLY A 30 -6.73 49.22 -24.89
CA GLY A 30 -6.31 49.23 -26.30
C GLY A 30 -6.34 47.86 -26.99
N PHE A 31 -7.12 46.89 -26.48
CA PHE A 31 -7.34 45.63 -27.19
C PHE A 31 -8.15 45.88 -28.47
N LYS A 32 -7.46 45.98 -29.61
CA LYS A 32 -8.09 46.00 -30.93
C LYS A 32 -8.47 44.59 -31.33
N PHE A 33 -9.76 44.27 -31.30
CA PHE A 33 -10.29 43.12 -32.04
C PHE A 33 -10.33 43.47 -33.52
N SER A 34 -9.50 42.80 -34.33
CA SER A 34 -9.54 42.87 -35.79
C SER A 34 -10.62 41.90 -36.30
N PRO A 35 -11.73 42.37 -36.90
CA PRO A 35 -12.79 41.52 -37.40
C PRO A 35 -12.59 41.39 -38.91
N ASN A 36 -11.77 40.43 -39.33
CA ASN A 36 -11.80 39.78 -40.66
C ASN A 36 -10.50 39.00 -40.85
N ASP A 37 -10.51 37.73 -40.46
CA ASP A 37 -9.74 36.72 -41.15
C ASP A 37 -10.66 35.52 -41.38
N SER A 38 -11.07 35.37 -42.64
CA SER A 38 -11.83 34.25 -43.14
C SER A 38 -10.95 33.00 -43.13
N LEU A 39 -10.88 32.32 -42.00
CA LEU A 39 -10.20 31.04 -41.89
C LEU A 39 -11.14 29.93 -42.37
N THR A 40 -11.10 29.63 -43.67
CA THR A 40 -11.52 28.31 -44.13
C THR A 40 -10.63 27.27 -43.46
N PRO A 41 -11.15 26.29 -42.70
CA PRO A 41 -10.31 25.28 -42.08
C PRO A 41 -9.73 24.39 -43.17
N SER A 42 -8.43 24.46 -43.37
CA SER A 42 -7.69 23.39 -44.03
C SER A 42 -7.89 22.09 -43.22
N PRO A 43 -8.08 20.93 -43.87
CA PRO A 43 -8.13 19.66 -43.14
C PRO A 43 -6.84 19.50 -42.32
N PRO A 44 -6.91 18.93 -41.10
CA PRO A 44 -5.74 18.79 -40.24
C PRO A 44 -4.71 17.91 -40.93
N ILE A 45 -3.54 18.48 -41.23
CA ILE A 45 -2.34 17.68 -41.52
C ILE A 45 -1.97 17.05 -40.20
N ILE A 46 -2.11 15.73 -40.09
CA ILE A 46 -1.61 14.96 -38.96
C ILE A 46 -0.11 14.79 -39.20
N PRO A 47 0.78 15.48 -38.45
CA PRO A 47 2.20 15.15 -38.50
C PRO A 47 2.37 13.72 -38.02
N SER A 48 3.11 12.91 -38.79
CA SER A 48 3.56 11.60 -38.32
C SER A 48 4.47 11.82 -37.12
N ILE A 49 3.96 11.53 -35.93
CA ILE A 49 4.72 11.60 -34.69
C ILE A 49 5.64 10.38 -34.71
N GLU A 50 6.92 10.59 -35.08
CA GLU A 50 7.94 9.62 -34.71
C GLU A 50 8.03 9.56 -33.17
N PRO A 51 8.03 8.36 -32.57
CA PRO A 51 8.09 8.21 -31.13
C PRO A 51 9.44 8.70 -30.58
N LEU A 52 9.39 9.34 -29.40
CA LEU A 52 10.57 9.81 -28.67
C LEU A 52 11.60 8.69 -28.45
N PRO A 53 12.91 9.01 -28.39
CA PRO A 53 13.94 8.04 -28.03
C PRO A 53 13.76 7.61 -26.57
N THR A 54 13.67 6.31 -26.34
CA THR A 54 13.51 5.71 -25.00
C THR A 54 14.79 5.86 -24.17
N GLU A 55 14.63 6.38 -22.95
CA GLU A 55 15.64 6.36 -21.88
C GLU A 55 16.25 4.95 -21.65
N PRO A 56 17.51 4.84 -21.22
CA PRO A 56 18.16 3.54 -21.00
C PRO A 56 17.56 2.85 -19.75
N ILE A 57 16.90 1.72 -19.99
CA ILE A 57 16.23 0.86 -19.01
C ILE A 57 17.28 0.18 -18.11
N TYR A 58 17.39 0.65 -16.88
CA TYR A 58 18.00 -0.14 -15.80
C TYR A 58 16.89 -0.65 -14.86
N PRO A 59 16.74 -1.98 -14.70
CA PRO A 59 15.67 -2.54 -13.91
C PRO A 59 15.71 -2.11 -12.43
N THR A 60 14.68 -1.42 -11.94
CA THR A 60 14.31 -1.30 -10.53
C THR A 60 14.23 -2.70 -9.88
N VAL A 61 14.23 -2.82 -8.55
CA VAL A 61 14.17 -4.14 -7.88
C VAL A 61 12.99 -5.01 -8.38
N TRP A 62 11.94 -4.39 -8.95
CA TRP A 62 10.75 -4.97 -9.60
C TRP A 62 10.98 -5.61 -10.96
N GLU A 63 12.21 -5.54 -11.42
CA GLU A 63 12.57 -5.70 -12.83
C GLU A 63 13.73 -6.72 -12.91
N ARG A 64 14.15 -7.26 -11.75
CA ARG A 64 14.74 -8.61 -11.56
C ARG A 64 13.63 -9.68 -11.70
N ASP A 65 13.90 -10.76 -12.43
CA ASP A 65 13.00 -11.91 -12.47
C ASP A 65 13.01 -12.66 -11.13
N CYS A 66 11.94 -12.47 -10.37
CA CYS A 66 11.76 -12.98 -9.03
C CYS A 66 10.84 -14.18 -8.84
N ARG A 67 10.65 -14.91 -9.94
CA ARG A 67 9.79 -16.08 -10.03
C ARG A 67 10.42 -17.32 -9.42
N PRO A 68 9.81 -17.93 -8.39
CA PRO A 68 10.30 -19.19 -7.87
C PRO A 68 10.45 -20.25 -8.97
N ARG A 69 11.69 -20.71 -9.13
CA ARG A 69 12.17 -21.75 -10.03
C ARG A 69 12.42 -23.09 -9.31
N GLY A 70 11.38 -23.58 -8.64
CA GLY A 70 11.32 -24.95 -8.13
C GLY A 70 10.47 -25.05 -6.88
N SER A 71 10.47 -26.23 -6.28
CA SER A 71 9.95 -26.50 -4.94
C SER A 71 10.88 -27.48 -4.25
N CYS A 72 10.91 -27.47 -2.93
CA CYS A 72 11.67 -28.46 -2.19
C CYS A 72 10.80 -29.24 -1.21
N ALA A 73 11.25 -30.46 -0.89
CA ALA A 73 10.49 -31.42 -0.08
C ALA A 73 10.75 -31.36 1.43
N GLN A 74 11.59 -30.42 1.90
CA GLN A 74 12.27 -30.32 3.22
C GLN A 74 13.81 -30.44 3.11
N ASP A 75 14.35 -30.80 1.94
CA ASP A 75 15.79 -30.81 1.64
C ASP A 75 16.14 -29.86 0.47
N GLU A 76 17.34 -29.28 0.45
CA GLU A 76 17.75 -28.31 -0.58
C GLU A 76 18.08 -28.95 -1.94
N THR A 77 18.24 -30.27 -1.98
CA THR A 77 18.61 -31.07 -3.15
C THR A 77 17.49 -31.22 -4.20
N SER A 78 16.27 -30.71 -3.94
CA SER A 78 15.11 -30.82 -4.83
C SER A 78 14.81 -29.58 -5.70
N CYS A 79 15.48 -28.45 -5.47
CA CYS A 79 15.39 -27.24 -6.28
C CYS A 79 16.24 -27.34 -7.57
N LEU A 80 15.84 -26.62 -8.63
CA LEU A 80 16.69 -26.48 -9.83
C LEU A 80 17.94 -25.64 -9.51
N GLU A 81 19.05 -25.88 -10.21
CA GLU A 81 20.31 -25.15 -10.04
C GLU A 81 20.09 -23.63 -10.19
N GLY A 82 20.44 -22.84 -9.15
CA GLY A 82 20.25 -21.38 -9.12
C GLY A 82 18.89 -20.89 -8.60
N THR A 83 18.27 -21.61 -7.65
CA THR A 83 16.92 -21.37 -7.08
C THR A 83 16.86 -21.81 -5.61
N VAL A 84 16.01 -21.21 -4.76
CA VAL A 84 16.07 -21.33 -3.27
C VAL A 84 14.73 -21.57 -2.60
N CYS A 85 14.52 -22.75 -2.00
CA CYS A 85 13.22 -23.16 -1.46
C CYS A 85 12.67 -22.33 -0.30
N SER A 86 11.37 -22.07 -0.27
CA SER A 86 10.77 -21.17 0.72
C SER A 86 10.23 -21.88 1.99
N GLY A 87 10.63 -23.14 2.24
CA GLY A 87 10.45 -23.88 3.52
C GLY A 87 9.01 -24.25 3.94
N MET A 88 8.75 -24.97 5.04
CA MET A 88 7.47 -24.78 5.74
C MET A 88 7.88 -23.59 6.57
N PRO A 89 7.80 -22.42 5.92
CA PRO A 89 6.47 -21.97 5.61
C PRO A 89 6.17 -21.18 4.29
N ALA A 90 6.82 -21.50 3.18
CA ALA A 90 6.37 -21.24 1.80
C ALA A 90 6.82 -22.28 0.69
N TYR A 91 7.80 -23.17 0.89
CA TYR A 91 8.34 -24.33 0.15
C TYR A 91 8.55 -24.22 -1.38
N ARG A 92 8.93 -23.04 -1.88
CA ARG A 92 9.19 -22.74 -3.31
C ARG A 92 10.58 -22.20 -3.55
N CYS A 93 11.20 -22.60 -4.63
CA CYS A 93 12.57 -22.25 -4.93
C CYS A 93 12.70 -20.88 -5.60
N TYR A 94 12.74 -19.77 -4.89
CA TYR A 94 12.90 -18.41 -5.46
C TYR A 94 14.22 -18.22 -6.23
N PRO A 95 14.28 -17.39 -7.29
CA PRO A 95 15.54 -16.93 -7.83
C PRO A 95 16.31 -16.24 -6.70
N PRO A 96 17.64 -16.32 -6.70
CA PRO A 96 18.45 -15.59 -5.75
C PRO A 96 18.08 -14.09 -5.77
N GLY A 97 17.46 -13.59 -4.68
CA GLY A 97 17.17 -12.16 -4.47
C GLY A 97 15.71 -11.68 -4.63
N CYS A 98 14.72 -12.52 -4.35
CA CYS A 98 13.32 -12.32 -4.77
C CYS A 98 12.29 -12.47 -3.65
N PRO A 99 11.28 -11.58 -3.55
CA PRO A 99 10.40 -11.56 -2.38
C PRO A 99 9.50 -12.80 -2.36
N MET A 100 9.89 -13.78 -1.54
CA MET A 100 8.94 -14.63 -0.85
C MET A 100 8.03 -13.71 -0.04
N PRO A 101 6.70 -13.70 -0.20
CA PRO A 101 5.90 -12.76 0.56
C PRO A 101 6.01 -13.07 2.04
N ILE A 102 6.73 -12.21 2.74
CA ILE A 102 6.67 -12.07 4.19
C ILE A 102 5.47 -11.19 4.46
N CYS A 103 4.27 -11.73 4.33
CA CYS A 103 3.07 -10.94 4.22
C CYS A 103 1.93 -11.54 5.04
N LEU A 104 0.99 -10.71 5.44
CA LEU A 104 -0.21 -11.08 6.16
C LEU A 104 -1.26 -11.71 5.26
N SER A 105 -2.13 -12.47 5.90
CA SER A 105 -3.37 -12.95 5.32
C SER A 105 -4.30 -11.80 4.95
N SER A 106 -5.16 -12.00 3.95
CA SER A 106 -6.13 -10.99 3.49
C SER A 106 -7.30 -10.75 4.45
N ASP A 107 -7.56 -11.68 5.36
CA ASP A 107 -8.63 -11.57 6.36
C ASP A 107 -8.27 -10.67 7.55
N VAL A 108 -7.04 -10.16 7.60
CA VAL A 108 -6.63 -9.25 8.68
C VAL A 108 -7.25 -7.87 8.50
N THR A 109 -7.65 -7.30 9.62
CA THR A 109 -7.93 -5.88 9.75
C THR A 109 -6.68 -5.13 10.16
N VAL A 110 -6.59 -3.87 9.78
CA VAL A 110 -5.55 -2.94 10.17
C VAL A 110 -6.18 -1.89 11.07
N GLY A 111 -5.57 -1.67 12.23
CA GLY A 111 -6.02 -0.65 13.16
C GLY A 111 -5.83 0.74 12.58
N THR A 112 -6.90 1.54 12.49
CA THR A 112 -6.85 2.96 12.08
C THR A 112 -7.48 3.87 13.14
N PRO A 113 -7.21 5.18 13.11
CA PRO A 113 -7.86 6.14 14.03
C PRO A 113 -9.39 6.13 13.96
N ASP A 114 -9.95 5.82 12.79
CA ASP A 114 -11.40 5.77 12.55
C ASP A 114 -12.02 4.41 12.88
N GLY A 115 -11.24 3.48 13.42
CA GLY A 115 -11.64 2.09 13.67
C GLY A 115 -10.80 1.09 12.88
N GLU A 116 -11.10 -0.20 13.02
CA GLU A 116 -10.44 -1.22 12.21
C GLU A 116 -10.96 -1.20 10.78
N LYS A 117 -10.05 -1.23 9.80
CA LYS A 117 -10.36 -1.34 8.38
C LYS A 117 -9.78 -2.63 7.86
N THR A 118 -10.39 -3.28 6.88
CA THR A 118 -9.77 -4.46 6.26
C THR A 118 -8.46 -4.06 5.57
N ILE A 119 -7.49 -4.98 5.50
CA ILE A 119 -6.20 -4.68 4.83
C ILE A 119 -6.36 -4.26 3.36
N HIS A 120 -7.48 -4.62 2.74
CA HIS A 120 -7.86 -4.25 1.37
C HIS A 120 -8.23 -2.77 1.23
N GLU A 121 -8.71 -2.14 2.30
CA GLU A 121 -9.08 -0.73 2.31
C GLU A 121 -7.88 0.18 2.55
N ILE A 122 -6.74 -0.39 2.95
CA ILE A 122 -5.53 0.38 3.21
C ILE A 122 -4.83 0.70 1.88
N THR A 123 -4.61 1.99 1.67
CA THR A 123 -3.95 2.56 0.50
C THR A 123 -2.81 3.48 0.92
N LEU A 124 -1.98 3.88 -0.04
CA LEU A 124 -0.96 4.91 0.19
C LEU A 124 -1.60 6.17 0.78
N GLY A 125 -1.00 6.71 1.84
CA GLY A 125 -1.48 7.85 2.60
C GLY A 125 -2.58 7.53 3.62
N SER A 126 -3.11 6.30 3.67
CA SER A 126 -4.05 5.89 4.72
C SER A 126 -3.41 6.03 6.09
N LEU A 127 -4.15 6.58 7.05
CA LEU A 127 -3.67 6.70 8.43
C LEU A 127 -3.92 5.39 9.18
N VAL A 128 -2.87 4.84 9.78
CA VAL A 128 -2.93 3.61 10.57
C VAL A 128 -2.35 3.86 11.96
N TRP A 129 -2.76 3.03 12.91
CA TRP A 129 -2.07 2.94 14.19
C TRP A 129 -0.73 2.23 14.01
N SER A 130 0.32 2.86 14.51
CA SER A 130 1.67 2.35 14.61
C SER A 130 2.17 2.48 16.05
N LEU A 131 3.40 2.03 16.31
CA LEU A 131 4.09 2.23 17.56
C LEU A 131 5.37 3.02 17.29
N ASP A 132 5.69 4.00 18.12
CA ASP A 132 7.00 4.62 18.11
C ASP A 132 8.06 3.71 18.78
N SER A 133 9.33 4.11 18.73
CA SER A 133 10.44 3.41 19.41
C SER A 133 10.30 3.29 20.94
N LYS A 134 9.43 4.08 21.57
CA LYS A 134 9.12 4.00 23.01
C LYS A 134 7.92 3.09 23.29
N GLY A 135 7.35 2.46 22.26
CA GLY A 135 6.16 1.63 22.37
C GLY A 135 4.86 2.45 22.54
N GLN A 136 4.88 3.74 22.26
CA GLN A 136 3.68 4.58 22.29
C GLN A 136 2.91 4.43 20.99
N LYS A 137 1.59 4.34 21.11
CA LYS A 137 0.70 4.25 19.96
C LYS A 137 0.61 5.61 19.25
N ILE A 138 0.96 5.63 17.97
CA ILE A 138 0.98 6.83 17.12
C ILE A 138 0.13 6.64 15.86
N VAL A 139 -0.29 7.74 15.25
CA VAL A 139 -0.90 7.72 13.91
C VAL A 139 0.21 7.94 12.88
N ALA A 140 0.30 7.05 11.90
CA ALA A 140 1.27 7.14 10.81
C ALA A 140 0.59 6.95 9.45
N PRO A 141 0.93 7.75 8.43
CA PRO A 141 0.48 7.50 7.06
C PRO A 141 1.18 6.29 6.48
N VAL A 142 0.50 5.52 5.64
CA VAL A 142 1.10 4.39 4.93
C VAL A 142 1.88 4.90 3.71
N ILE A 143 3.19 4.65 3.69
CA ILE A 143 4.10 5.09 2.61
C ILE A 143 4.38 3.98 1.59
N ARG A 144 4.02 2.74 1.91
CA ARG A 144 4.02 1.65 0.94
C ARG A 144 2.99 0.60 1.28
N VAL A 145 2.34 0.08 0.25
CA VAL A 145 1.53 -1.14 0.32
C VAL A 145 2.08 -2.12 -0.71
N VAL A 146 2.30 -3.36 -0.30
CA VAL A 146 2.62 -4.46 -1.21
C VAL A 146 1.50 -5.46 -1.16
N LYS A 147 1.02 -5.84 -2.34
CA LYS A 147 0.07 -6.90 -2.57
C LYS A 147 0.79 -7.98 -3.37
N THR A 148 1.10 -9.10 -2.73
CA THR A 148 1.91 -10.16 -3.35
C THR A 148 1.00 -11.31 -3.76
N PRO A 149 0.99 -11.72 -5.05
CA PRO A 149 0.33 -12.94 -5.46
C PRO A 149 0.94 -14.13 -4.73
N VAL A 150 0.10 -14.99 -4.18
CA VAL A 150 0.55 -16.24 -3.58
C VAL A 150 0.36 -17.40 -4.54
N SER A 151 1.02 -18.49 -4.21
CA SER A 151 0.81 -19.73 -4.94
C SER A 151 -0.26 -20.62 -4.36
N PRO A 152 -0.80 -21.58 -5.12
CA PRO A 152 -1.76 -22.57 -4.62
C PRO A 152 -1.22 -23.45 -3.47
N SER A 153 0.11 -23.60 -3.36
CA SER A 153 0.76 -24.36 -2.28
C SER A 153 1.16 -23.49 -1.09
N HIS A 154 0.80 -22.19 -1.09
CA HIS A 154 1.19 -21.27 -0.03
C HIS A 154 0.52 -21.67 1.27
N LYS A 155 1.28 -21.57 2.35
CA LYS A 155 0.79 -21.85 3.69
C LYS A 155 1.09 -20.63 4.54
N VAL A 156 0.20 -20.38 5.48
CA VAL A 156 0.40 -19.37 6.52
C VAL A 156 0.39 -20.07 7.87
N VAL A 157 1.01 -19.43 8.83
CA VAL A 157 0.90 -19.82 10.22
C VAL A 157 -0.23 -19.01 10.80
N HIS A 158 -1.23 -19.72 11.30
CA HIS A 158 -2.37 -19.19 12.01
C HIS A 158 -2.14 -19.32 13.51
N ILE A 159 -2.26 -18.20 14.20
CA ILE A 159 -2.04 -18.08 15.64
C ILE A 159 -3.32 -17.57 16.29
N ILE A 160 -3.69 -18.21 17.40
CA ILE A 160 -4.72 -17.71 18.31
C ILE A 160 -4.07 -17.42 19.65
N LEU A 161 -4.35 -16.23 20.17
CA LEU A 161 -3.92 -15.77 21.48
C LEU A 161 -5.01 -16.04 22.53
N GLN A 162 -4.61 -16.10 23.80
CA GLN A 162 -5.47 -16.46 24.91
C GLN A 162 -6.64 -15.50 25.12
N ASP A 163 -6.46 -14.24 24.74
CA ASP A 163 -7.47 -13.17 24.74
C ASP A 163 -8.36 -13.18 23.49
N GLY A 164 -8.26 -14.21 22.63
CA GLY A 164 -9.10 -14.43 21.47
C GLY A 164 -8.64 -13.71 20.20
N ARG A 165 -7.64 -12.83 20.28
CA ARG A 165 -7.03 -12.23 19.08
C ARG A 165 -6.34 -13.31 18.26
N GLN A 166 -6.34 -13.13 16.94
CA GLN A 166 -5.75 -14.10 16.02
C GLN A 166 -5.09 -13.41 14.85
N VAL A 167 -4.05 -14.04 14.30
CA VAL A 167 -3.40 -13.56 13.08
C VAL A 167 -2.95 -14.74 12.23
N SER A 168 -3.14 -14.59 10.93
CA SER A 168 -2.63 -15.49 9.92
C SER A 168 -1.59 -14.73 9.12
N ALA A 169 -0.36 -15.21 9.09
CA ALA A 169 0.72 -14.54 8.37
C ALA A 169 1.63 -15.54 7.70
N SER A 170 2.28 -15.08 6.63
CA SER A 170 3.34 -15.84 6.00
C SER A 170 4.47 -15.95 7.01
N PRO A 171 5.09 -17.10 7.18
CA PRO A 171 5.54 -17.35 8.55
C PRO A 171 6.92 -16.79 8.89
N GLY A 172 7.63 -16.26 7.90
CA GLY A 172 8.72 -15.31 8.13
C GLY A 172 8.26 -13.89 8.53
N HIS A 173 6.97 -13.63 8.69
CA HIS A 173 6.45 -12.30 9.01
C HIS A 173 6.87 -11.88 10.41
N PRO A 174 7.49 -10.70 10.58
CA PRO A 174 8.11 -10.35 11.84
C PRO A 174 7.09 -9.85 12.85
N THR A 175 7.22 -10.33 14.08
CA THR A 175 6.57 -9.77 15.26
C THR A 175 7.37 -8.57 15.75
N ILE A 176 6.76 -7.75 16.61
CA ILE A 176 7.44 -6.56 17.16
C ILE A 176 8.60 -6.89 18.10
N ASP A 177 8.61 -8.09 18.68
CA ASP A 177 9.70 -8.57 19.54
C ASP A 177 10.85 -9.25 18.74
N GLY A 178 10.81 -9.14 17.42
CA GLY A 178 11.90 -9.55 16.52
C GLY A 178 11.87 -11.02 16.12
N ARG A 179 10.93 -11.81 16.63
CA ARG A 179 10.69 -13.18 16.15
C ARG A 179 9.94 -13.14 14.81
N THR A 180 9.88 -14.29 14.15
CA THR A 180 8.98 -14.53 13.03
C THR A 180 7.80 -15.38 13.50
N ILE A 181 6.68 -15.28 12.81
CA ILE A 181 5.43 -15.96 13.18
C ILE A 181 5.62 -17.49 13.30
N ASP A 182 6.48 -18.10 12.48
CA ASP A 182 6.82 -19.52 12.56
C ASP A 182 7.67 -19.91 13.78
N LEU A 183 8.29 -18.96 14.48
CA LEU A 183 9.08 -19.25 15.68
C LEU A 183 8.25 -19.24 16.95
N LEU A 184 7.05 -18.64 16.91
CA LEU A 184 6.12 -18.65 18.03
C LEU A 184 5.74 -20.09 18.40
N LYS A 185 5.58 -20.37 19.69
CA LYS A 185 5.11 -21.66 20.21
C LYS A 185 3.91 -21.45 21.12
N VAL A 186 3.09 -22.49 21.28
CA VAL A 186 2.03 -22.47 22.30
C VAL A 186 2.66 -22.22 23.67
N GLY A 187 2.11 -21.25 24.40
CA GLY A 187 2.61 -20.76 25.69
C GLY A 187 3.43 -19.47 25.59
N ASP A 188 3.98 -19.14 24.42
CA ASP A 188 4.75 -17.91 24.22
C ASP A 188 3.89 -16.66 24.38
N ALA A 189 4.46 -15.58 24.90
CA ALA A 189 3.81 -14.29 24.91
C ALA A 189 3.88 -13.64 23.51
N LEU A 190 2.80 -13.01 23.06
CA LEU A 190 2.74 -12.10 21.92
C LEU A 190 1.81 -10.95 22.30
N ASP A 191 2.34 -9.73 22.30
CA ASP A 191 1.61 -8.51 22.69
C ASP A 191 0.81 -8.66 24.00
N GLY A 192 1.50 -9.09 25.05
CA GLY A 192 0.92 -9.25 26.40
C GLY A 192 -0.03 -10.45 26.59
N SER A 193 -0.40 -11.16 25.52
CA SER A 193 -1.25 -12.36 25.56
C SER A 193 -0.44 -13.63 25.26
N LYS A 194 -0.96 -14.81 25.58
CA LYS A 194 -0.27 -16.09 25.33
C LYS A 194 -0.78 -16.74 24.05
N VAL A 195 0.12 -17.29 23.23
CA VAL A 195 -0.26 -18.16 22.12
C VAL A 195 -0.90 -19.43 22.69
N VAL A 196 -2.17 -19.66 22.38
CA VAL A 196 -2.89 -20.88 22.77
C VAL A 196 -3.01 -21.87 21.63
N LYS A 197 -2.85 -21.39 20.39
CA LYS A 197 -2.92 -22.21 19.19
C LYS A 197 -1.92 -21.72 18.16
N LYS A 198 -1.25 -22.66 17.51
CA LYS A 198 -0.43 -22.43 16.32
C LYS A 198 -0.63 -23.56 15.34
N GLU A 199 -1.05 -23.23 14.13
CA GLU A 199 -1.22 -24.20 13.06
C GLU A 199 -0.65 -23.67 11.75
N ILE A 200 0.01 -24.54 10.99
CA ILE A 200 0.33 -24.25 9.60
C ILE A 200 -0.89 -24.66 8.78
N ILE A 201 -1.59 -23.69 8.21
CA ILE A 201 -2.79 -23.90 7.41
C ILE A 201 -2.53 -23.58 5.94
N ALA A 202 -3.25 -24.26 5.06
CA ALA A 202 -3.26 -23.89 3.65
C ALA A 202 -3.86 -22.49 3.51
N TYR A 203 -3.12 -21.60 2.84
CA TYR A 203 -3.60 -20.25 2.56
C TYR A 203 -4.57 -20.29 1.38
N LYS A 204 -5.76 -19.72 1.55
CA LYS A 204 -6.86 -19.87 0.58
C LYS A 204 -7.05 -18.68 -0.35
N ASP A 205 -6.51 -17.53 0.03
CA ASP A 205 -6.69 -16.29 -0.71
C ASP A 205 -5.58 -16.09 -1.76
N GLN A 206 -5.85 -15.22 -2.73
CA GLN A 206 -4.99 -15.06 -3.91
C GLN A 206 -3.77 -14.17 -3.66
N PHE A 207 -3.86 -13.30 -2.66
CA PHE A 207 -2.84 -12.32 -2.36
C PHE A 207 -2.60 -12.29 -0.87
N THR A 208 -1.35 -12.07 -0.51
CA THR A 208 -0.97 -11.62 0.81
C THR A 208 -0.57 -10.16 0.75
N PHE A 209 -0.64 -9.51 1.90
CA PHE A 209 -0.48 -8.07 1.99
C PHE A 209 0.59 -7.72 3.00
N ASP A 210 1.29 -6.64 2.74
CA ASP A 210 2.10 -5.98 3.74
C ASP A 210 2.04 -4.48 3.50
N LEU A 211 2.24 -3.71 4.54
CA LEU A 211 2.21 -2.26 4.48
C LEU A 211 3.35 -1.70 5.31
N LEU A 212 3.85 -0.54 4.92
CA LEU A 212 4.85 0.22 5.67
C LEU A 212 4.22 1.55 6.06
N PRO A 213 3.96 1.77 7.35
CA PRO A 213 3.67 3.08 7.90
C PRO A 213 4.94 3.93 7.94
N GLU A 214 4.78 5.24 7.81
CA GLU A 214 5.82 6.23 8.08
C GLU A 214 6.04 6.36 9.59
N SER A 215 6.65 5.34 10.17
CA SER A 215 7.08 5.34 11.57
C SER A 215 8.52 4.86 11.69
N ASP A 216 9.15 5.19 12.81
CA ASP A 216 10.52 4.77 13.12
C ASP A 216 10.65 3.25 13.33
N THR A 217 9.54 2.56 13.60
CA THR A 217 9.51 1.10 13.80
C THR A 217 9.02 0.30 12.60
N GLY A 218 8.21 0.91 11.72
CA GLY A 218 7.46 0.21 10.68
C GLY A 218 6.40 -0.75 11.23
N PHE A 219 6.00 -0.60 12.51
CA PHE A 219 5.00 -1.45 13.14
C PHE A 219 3.59 -1.02 12.77
N TYR A 220 2.66 -1.96 12.71
CA TYR A 220 1.25 -1.67 12.54
C TYR A 220 0.39 -2.73 13.22
N PHE A 221 -0.82 -2.34 13.58
CA PHE A 221 -1.74 -3.24 14.27
C PHE A 221 -2.57 -4.04 13.27
N THR A 222 -2.56 -5.36 13.44
CA THR A 222 -3.30 -6.33 12.64
C THR A 222 -4.22 -7.15 13.54
N ASN A 223 -5.54 -7.07 13.37
CA ASN A 223 -6.50 -7.68 14.32
C ASN A 223 -6.18 -7.31 15.79
N GLY A 224 -5.79 -6.05 16.02
CA GLY A 224 -5.31 -5.58 17.32
C GLY A 224 -3.97 -6.15 17.80
N ILE A 225 -3.22 -6.94 17.00
CA ILE A 225 -1.89 -7.45 17.33
C ILE A 225 -0.84 -6.60 16.57
N PRO A 226 0.09 -5.92 17.24
CA PRO A 226 1.16 -5.21 16.56
C PRO A 226 2.15 -6.18 15.91
N LEU A 227 2.37 -6.01 14.62
CA LEU A 227 3.38 -6.72 13.82
C LEU A 227 4.28 -5.71 13.12
N LYS A 228 5.43 -6.18 12.64
CA LYS A 228 6.40 -5.37 11.94
C LYS A 228 6.23 -5.55 10.43
N SER A 229 6.31 -4.47 9.66
CA SER A 229 6.42 -4.53 8.21
C SER A 229 7.66 -5.30 7.77
N SER A 230 7.54 -6.14 6.75
CA SER A 230 8.70 -6.74 6.07
C SER A 230 9.29 -5.83 4.99
N LEU A 231 8.62 -4.71 4.71
CA LEU A 231 8.99 -3.80 3.64
C LEU A 231 10.04 -2.77 4.11
N LYS A 232 10.94 -2.34 3.21
CA LYS A 232 11.99 -1.33 3.47
C LYS A 232 11.80 -0.03 2.73
#